data_AF-A0A974SAE5-F1
#
_entry.id   AF-A0A974SAE5-F1
#
_cell.length_a   1.000
_cell.length_b   1.000
_cell.length_c   1.000
_cell.angle_alpha   90.00
_cell.angle_beta   90.00
_cell.angle_gamma   90.00
#
_symmetry.space_group_name_H-M   'P 1'
#
loop_
_entity.id
_entity.type
_entity.pdbx_description
1 polymer ?
#
loop_
_entity_poly.entity_id
_entity_poly.type
_entity_poly.pdbx_seq_one_letter_code
_entity_poly.pdbx_strand_id
1 'polypeptide(L)'
;MIWGKTNVPVMAGDWQSFNDLYGTTNNPWDAERTSGGSSGGAAAALAVGITPLEIGSDIGGSLRVPAHFCGVFSHKPTWGLVSQIGHVPPHPGAHAERDLNVIGPMARSARICACCSR
;
A
#
# COMPACT_ATOMS: atom_id res chain seq x y z
N MET A 1 -11.26 12.76 1.44
CA MET A 1 -12.22 12.06 0.55
C MET A 1 -11.58 10.76 0.10
N ILE A 2 -12.32 9.64 0.13
CA ILE A 2 -11.85 8.37 -0.43
C ILE A 2 -12.26 8.35 -1.90
N TRP A 3 -11.28 8.27 -2.81
CA TRP A 3 -11.52 8.35 -4.26
C TRP A 3 -11.79 6.99 -4.90
N GLY A 4 -11.12 5.94 -4.43
CA GLY A 4 -11.22 4.61 -5.00
C GLY A 4 -10.36 3.59 -4.25
N LYS A 5 -10.15 2.43 -4.87
CA LYS A 5 -9.26 1.37 -4.38
C LYS A 5 -8.19 1.08 -5.43
N THR A 6 -6.96 0.88 -4.99
CA THR A 6 -5.83 0.57 -5.85
C THR A 6 -5.58 -0.94 -5.91
N ASN A 7 -4.97 -1.39 -6.99
CA ASN A 7 -4.77 -2.81 -7.28
C ASN A 7 -3.73 -3.46 -6.34
N VAL A 8 -3.97 -4.71 -5.96
CA VAL A 8 -3.15 -5.52 -5.04
C VAL A 8 -3.08 -6.96 -5.56
N PRO A 9 -2.07 -7.77 -5.18
CA PRO A 9 -2.11 -9.20 -5.47
C PRO A 9 -3.21 -9.90 -4.66
N VAL A 10 -3.59 -11.10 -5.10
CA VAL A 10 -4.56 -11.94 -4.39
C VAL A 10 -4.17 -12.05 -2.92
N MET A 11 -5.08 -11.67 -2.02
CA MET A 11 -4.90 -11.69 -0.56
C MET A 11 -3.69 -10.89 -0.03
N ALA A 12 -3.19 -9.92 -0.80
CA ALA A 12 -1.95 -9.19 -0.49
C ALA A 12 -0.73 -10.13 -0.31
N GLY A 13 -0.75 -11.30 -0.93
CA GLY A 13 0.21 -12.40 -0.70
C GLY A 13 1.51 -12.33 -1.50
N ASP A 14 1.77 -11.26 -2.24
CA ASP A 14 2.95 -11.13 -3.11
C ASP A 14 3.59 -9.72 -3.03
N TRP A 15 4.86 -9.64 -3.42
CA TRP A 15 5.61 -8.38 -3.60
C TRP A 15 5.49 -7.81 -5.01
N GLN A 16 4.59 -8.34 -5.83
CA GLN A 16 4.13 -7.80 -7.10
C GLN A 16 2.62 -7.56 -7.01
N SER A 17 2.07 -6.63 -7.80
CA SER A 17 0.63 -6.34 -7.78
C SER A 17 -0.03 -6.82 -9.07
N PHE A 18 -0.51 -8.07 -9.06
CA PHE A 18 -1.25 -8.67 -10.16
C PHE A 18 -2.37 -9.59 -9.64
N ASN A 19 -3.45 -9.70 -10.39
CA ASN A 19 -4.51 -10.69 -10.15
C ASN A 19 -5.33 -10.90 -11.42
N ASP A 20 -6.11 -11.97 -11.48
CA ASP A 20 -6.90 -12.33 -12.67
C ASP A 20 -8.08 -11.37 -12.95
N LEU A 21 -8.50 -10.58 -11.95
CA LEU A 21 -9.66 -9.69 -12.06
C LEU A 21 -9.30 -8.33 -12.69
N TYR A 22 -8.17 -7.76 -12.28
CA TYR A 22 -7.74 -6.42 -12.63
C TYR A 22 -6.44 -6.40 -13.45
N GLY A 23 -5.81 -7.56 -13.62
CA GLY A 23 -4.53 -7.70 -14.30
C GLY A 23 -3.35 -7.19 -13.47
N THR A 24 -2.28 -6.85 -14.17
CA THR A 24 -0.99 -6.46 -13.58
C THR A 24 -0.84 -4.95 -13.50
N THR A 25 -0.44 -4.45 -12.32
CA THR A 25 0.08 -3.09 -12.17
C THR A 25 1.55 -3.06 -12.58
N ASN A 26 1.86 -2.31 -13.63
CA ASN A 26 3.23 -2.12 -14.08
C ASN A 26 3.88 -0.91 -13.40
N ASN A 27 5.21 -0.87 -13.41
CA ASN A 27 5.97 0.25 -12.86
C ASN A 27 5.76 1.51 -13.72
N PRO A 28 5.47 2.67 -13.11
CA PRO A 28 5.26 3.92 -13.83
C PRO A 28 6.51 4.44 -14.56
N TRP A 29 7.71 4.00 -14.16
CA TRP A 29 8.98 4.39 -14.78
C TRP A 29 9.37 3.49 -15.95
N ASP A 30 8.85 2.26 -15.99
CA ASP A 30 9.15 1.25 -17.02
C ASP A 30 8.04 0.20 -17.02
N ALA A 31 7.22 0.17 -18.08
CA ALA A 31 6.04 -0.68 -18.16
C ALA A 31 6.37 -2.19 -18.21
N GLU A 32 7.63 -2.57 -18.46
CA GLU A 32 8.08 -3.96 -18.42
C GLU A 32 8.49 -4.42 -17.00
N ARG A 33 8.45 -3.54 -16.01
CA ARG A 33 8.88 -3.81 -14.63
C ARG A 33 7.70 -3.87 -13.67
N THR A 34 7.92 -4.56 -12.54
CA THR A 34 6.95 -4.58 -11.42
C THR A 34 6.90 -3.23 -10.70
N SER A 35 5.70 -2.81 -10.31
CA SER A 35 5.48 -1.70 -9.36
C SER A 35 5.89 -2.04 -7.92
N GLY A 36 6.25 -3.28 -7.64
CA GLY A 36 6.36 -3.83 -6.29
C GLY A 36 4.97 -4.18 -5.72
N GLY A 37 4.91 -4.54 -4.44
CA GLY A 37 3.69 -5.03 -3.82
C GLY A 37 3.85 -5.32 -2.32
N SER A 38 2.77 -5.59 -1.60
CA SER A 38 1.42 -5.78 -2.15
C SER A 38 0.73 -4.48 -2.58
N SER A 39 1.18 -3.32 -2.10
CA SER A 39 0.57 -1.99 -2.38
C SER A 39 1.08 -1.32 -3.67
N GLY A 40 1.35 -2.11 -4.72
CA GLY A 40 1.92 -1.62 -5.98
C GLY A 40 1.01 -0.66 -6.73
N GLY A 41 -0.30 -0.91 -6.76
CA GLY A 41 -1.28 0.01 -7.36
C GLY A 41 -1.23 1.41 -6.73
N ALA A 42 -1.12 1.48 -5.41
CA ALA A 42 -1.01 2.73 -4.67
C ALA A 42 0.29 3.47 -4.99
N ALA A 43 1.42 2.78 -5.02
CA ALA A 43 2.70 3.41 -5.32
C ALA A 43 2.77 3.92 -6.76
N ALA A 44 2.25 3.16 -7.73
CA ALA A 44 2.14 3.59 -9.12
C ALA A 44 1.23 4.81 -9.26
N ALA A 45 0.03 4.79 -8.64
CA ALA A 45 -0.91 5.91 -8.67
C ALA A 45 -0.32 7.20 -8.07
N LEU A 46 0.42 7.09 -6.97
CA LEU A 46 1.14 8.21 -6.38
C LEU A 46 2.22 8.75 -7.31
N ALA A 47 3.03 7.88 -7.91
CA ALA A 47 4.13 8.28 -8.78
C ALA A 47 3.65 9.07 -10.01
N VAL A 48 2.55 8.64 -10.64
CA VAL A 48 1.97 9.34 -11.81
C VAL A 48 1.02 10.50 -11.44
N GLY A 49 0.81 10.78 -10.16
CA GLY A 49 0.06 11.96 -9.74
C GLY A 49 -1.46 11.79 -9.64
N ILE A 50 -2.01 10.57 -9.70
CA ILE A 50 -3.46 10.32 -9.64
C ILE A 50 -4.01 10.69 -8.25
N THR A 51 -3.29 10.33 -7.19
CA THR A 51 -3.66 10.67 -5.80
C THR A 51 -2.49 11.37 -5.10
N PRO A 52 -2.75 12.19 -4.06
CA PRO A 52 -1.70 12.82 -3.25
C PRO A 52 -1.26 11.97 -2.04
N LEU A 53 -2.10 11.03 -1.61
CA LEU A 53 -1.93 10.19 -0.43
C LEU A 53 -2.64 8.85 -0.67
N GLU A 54 -1.98 7.77 -0.29
CA GLU A 54 -2.55 6.42 -0.26
C GLU A 54 -2.37 5.80 1.12
N ILE A 55 -3.28 4.90 1.50
CA ILE A 55 -3.22 4.13 2.74
C ILE A 55 -3.15 2.64 2.36
N GLY A 56 -2.24 1.91 2.99
CA GLY A 56 -2.09 0.47 2.81
C GLY A 56 -1.55 -0.20 4.06
N SER A 57 -1.02 -1.41 3.90
CA SER A 57 -0.45 -2.18 5.00
C SER A 57 0.92 -2.77 4.69
N ASP A 58 1.69 -3.02 5.74
CA ASP A 58 3.04 -3.57 5.65
C ASP A 58 3.24 -4.58 6.80
N ILE A 59 3.27 -5.86 6.44
CA ILE A 59 3.73 -6.94 7.32
C ILE A 59 5.18 -7.34 7.01
N GLY A 60 5.53 -7.39 5.72
CA GLY A 60 6.82 -7.85 5.22
C GLY A 60 7.46 -6.90 4.20
N GLY A 61 7.02 -5.65 4.10
CA GLY A 61 7.52 -4.69 3.12
C GLY A 61 6.45 -4.10 2.19
N SER A 62 5.18 -4.46 2.35
CA SER A 62 4.13 -4.13 1.39
C SER A 62 3.82 -2.64 1.19
N LEU A 63 4.34 -1.74 2.03
CA LEU A 63 4.36 -0.29 1.76
C LEU A 63 5.74 0.13 1.23
N ARG A 64 6.82 -0.35 1.87
CA ARG A 64 8.20 0.09 1.60
C ARG A 64 8.76 -0.38 0.27
N VAL A 65 8.48 -1.63 -0.12
CA VAL A 65 8.93 -2.24 -1.39
C VAL A 65 8.34 -1.50 -2.59
N PRO A 66 7.01 -1.36 -2.74
CA PRO A 66 6.47 -0.63 -3.88
C PRO A 66 6.83 0.85 -3.86
N ALA A 67 6.96 1.48 -2.68
CA ALA A 67 7.44 2.85 -2.58
C ALA A 67 8.87 3.02 -3.11
N HIS A 68 9.77 2.09 -2.75
CA HIS A 68 11.14 2.06 -3.28
C HIS A 68 11.15 1.88 -4.80
N PHE A 69 10.34 0.96 -5.33
CA PHE A 69 10.32 0.66 -6.77
C PHE A 69 9.68 1.78 -7.62
N CYS A 70 8.68 2.47 -7.08
CA CYS A 70 7.99 3.55 -7.78
C CYS A 70 8.53 4.94 -7.41
N GLY A 71 9.60 5.06 -6.62
CA GLY A 71 10.23 6.36 -6.31
C GLY A 71 9.35 7.30 -5.48
N VAL A 72 8.56 6.75 -4.54
CA VAL A 72 7.71 7.52 -3.62
C VAL A 72 8.08 7.24 -2.17
N PHE A 73 7.51 7.99 -1.23
CA PHE A 73 7.75 7.82 0.20
C PHE A 73 6.68 6.93 0.82
N SER A 74 7.07 6.12 1.80
CA SER A 74 6.16 5.38 2.66
C SER A 74 6.63 5.46 4.10
N HIS A 75 5.69 5.29 5.03
CA HIS A 75 5.99 5.13 6.43
C HIS A 75 5.32 3.87 6.96
N LYS A 76 6.13 2.97 7.52
CA LYS A 76 5.66 1.82 8.28
C LYS A 76 5.70 2.18 9.76
N PRO A 77 4.57 2.49 10.42
CA PRO A 77 4.57 2.89 11.81
C PRO A 77 5.03 1.79 12.76
N THR A 78 5.19 2.17 14.03
CA THR A 78 5.32 1.22 15.14
C THR A 78 4.09 0.32 15.18
N TRP A 79 4.31 -0.98 15.44
CA TRP A 79 3.22 -1.93 15.56
C TRP A 79 2.27 -1.54 16.70
N GLY A 80 0.96 -1.67 16.46
CA GLY A 80 -0.10 -1.24 17.38
C GLY A 80 -0.40 0.27 17.40
N LEU A 81 0.34 1.11 16.68
CA LEU A 81 0.10 2.57 16.68
C LEU A 81 -1.21 2.95 15.97
N VAL A 82 -1.52 2.28 14.85
CA VAL A 82 -2.70 2.54 14.03
C VAL A 82 -3.65 1.34 14.12
N SER A 83 -4.93 1.62 14.36
CA SER A 83 -5.96 0.58 14.40
C SER A 83 -6.02 -0.19 13.08
N GLN A 84 -6.12 -1.52 13.17
CA GLN A 84 -6.22 -2.42 12.03
C GLN A 84 -7.64 -2.95 11.81
N ILE A 85 -8.62 -2.45 12.58
CA ILE A 85 -10.00 -2.92 12.55
C ILE A 85 -10.58 -2.73 11.14
N GLY A 86 -11.07 -3.81 10.55
CA GLY A 86 -11.65 -3.80 9.20
C GLY A 86 -10.64 -3.85 8.05
N HIS A 87 -9.33 -3.93 8.31
CA HIS A 87 -8.30 -4.06 7.27
C HIS A 87 -8.22 -5.47 6.69
N VAL A 88 -8.24 -6.48 7.56
CA VAL A 88 -8.11 -7.89 7.17
C VAL A 88 -9.50 -8.54 7.14
N PRO A 89 -9.86 -9.32 6.09
CA PRO A 89 -11.09 -10.10 6.07
C PRO A 89 -11.13 -11.14 7.21
N PRO A 90 -12.31 -11.52 7.75
CA PRO A 90 -13.67 -11.22 7.28
C PRO A 90 -14.37 -10.13 8.10
N HIS A 91 -15.43 -9.52 7.55
CA HIS A 91 -16.38 -8.57 8.19
C HIS A 91 -15.79 -7.36 8.97
N PRO A 92 -16.26 -6.12 8.71
CA PRO A 92 -15.90 -4.94 9.51
C PRO A 92 -16.23 -5.10 11.00
N GLY A 93 -15.22 -5.34 11.85
CA GLY A 93 -15.39 -5.56 13.30
C GLY A 93 -14.76 -6.85 13.81
N ALA A 94 -14.36 -7.76 12.92
CA ALA A 94 -13.54 -8.91 13.33
C ALA A 94 -12.13 -8.44 13.71
N HIS A 95 -11.67 -8.84 14.89
CA HIS A 95 -10.29 -8.67 15.32
C HIS A 95 -9.42 -9.75 14.68
N ALA A 96 -9.00 -9.52 13.43
CA ALA A 96 -7.94 -10.27 12.78
C ALA A 96 -6.63 -9.49 12.91
N GLU A 97 -6.12 -9.38 14.14
CA GLU A 97 -4.80 -8.79 14.37
C GLU A 97 -3.75 -9.78 13.87
N ARG A 98 -3.04 -9.39 12.81
CA ARG A 98 -1.91 -10.14 12.27
C ARG A 98 -0.65 -9.63 12.94
N ASP A 99 0.14 -10.53 13.50
CA ASP A 99 1.45 -10.19 14.05
C ASP A 99 2.26 -9.42 13.01
N LEU A 100 2.91 -8.33 13.45
CA LEU A 100 3.77 -7.44 12.65
C LEU A 100 3.08 -6.61 11.56
N ASN A 101 1.84 -6.93 11.16
CA ASN A 101 1.11 -6.11 10.19
C ASN A 101 0.81 -4.74 10.79
N VAL A 102 0.98 -3.69 9.99
CA VAL A 102 0.61 -2.32 10.36
C VAL A 102 -0.04 -1.60 9.20
N ILE A 103 -0.86 -0.61 9.51
CA ILE A 103 -1.45 0.32 8.52
C ILE A 103 -0.58 1.57 8.48
N GLY A 104 -0.30 2.06 7.27
CA GLY A 104 0.56 3.23 7.11
C GLY A 104 0.31 4.01 5.81
N PRO A 105 0.78 5.27 5.77
CA PRO A 105 0.63 6.12 4.61
C PRO A 105 1.75 5.94 3.58
N MET A 106 1.43 6.22 2.32
CA MET A 106 2.38 6.51 1.25
C MET A 106 2.05 7.84 0.58
N ALA A 107 3.07 8.59 0.18
CA ALA A 107 2.90 9.88 -0.49
C ALA A 107 4.13 10.26 -1.31
N ARG A 108 4.03 11.33 -2.11
CA ARG A 108 5.17 11.93 -2.83
C ARG A 108 6.07 12.81 -1.93
N SER A 109 5.79 12.91 -0.64
CA SER A 109 6.67 13.60 0.31
C SER A 109 6.69 12.93 1.68
N ALA A 110 7.86 12.94 2.32
CA ALA A 110 8.02 12.47 3.69
C ALA A 110 7.17 13.29 4.69
N ARG A 111 6.95 14.58 4.42
CA ARG A 111 6.10 15.46 5.26
C ARG A 111 4.66 14.95 5.32
N ILE A 112 4.09 14.57 4.17
CA ILE A 112 2.71 14.04 4.13
C ILE A 112 2.65 12.71 4.87
N CYS A 113 3.63 11.82 4.67
CA CYS A 113 3.70 10.56 5.40
C CYS A 113 3.75 10.79 6.92
N ALA A 114 4.56 11.73 7.40
CA ALA A 114 4.69 12.04 8.83
C ALA A 114 3.45 12.73 9.44
N CYS A 115 2.66 13.45 8.62
CA CYS A 115 1.40 14.05 9.04
C CYS A 115 0.32 12.99 9.22
N CYS A 116 0.25 12.02 8.31
CA CYS A 116 -0.78 10.98 8.25
C CYS A 116 -0.42 9.69 9.00
N SER A 117 0.67 9.69 9.78
CA SER A 117 1.11 8.56 10.60
C SER A 117 0.94 8.79 12.10
N ARG A 118 0.19 9.83 12.48
CA ARG A 118 -0.11 10.20 13.86
C ARG A 118 -1.57 9.93 14.18
#